data_AF-A0A8B7SFG5-F1
#
_entry.id   AF-A0A8B7SFG5-F1
#
_cell.length_a   1.000
_cell.length_b   1.000
_cell.length_c   1.000
_cell.angle_alpha   90.00
_cell.angle_beta   90.00
_cell.angle_gamma   90.00
#
_symmetry.space_group_name_H-M   'P 1'
#
loop_
_entity.id
_entity.type
_entity.pdbx_description
1 polymer ?
#
loop_
_entity_poly.entity_id
_entity_poly.type
_entity_poly.pdbx_seq_one_letter_code
_entity_poly.pdbx_strand_id
1 'polypeptide(L)'
;MSGTSILVSTVTIPPIIPAFDDANKSVGSSYIPADGSLTVLLPLSPSPIRTRACQELQSKVKLTLLEGDILDEQCLKRACQGTSAVIHAAAVIDVFNVIPKETIMNVNLKGTQILLEACAQASVPIFIYTSTIEVAGPNSYTEAVRNGCEEEHLETVWSAPYPYSKKLAEKAVLAANGWALRNGGTLYTCALRPPYIYGEGSPLLYGFIDHALKNNGVLTHNSKLSVVNPAYVGNVAWGHILALRALRDPKKAPNVQGQFYYISDDTPHQSYDHLNYTLSKEWGFSLDPSMSLPVSLKYWLGFLLEILSFLLSPVYQYQPPFTRHLVTLLNSVFTVSYKKAQRELGYEPLFSWEKAKQKTTEWIGSLVEQHEETLKTKSH
;
A
#
# COMPACT_ATOMS: atom_id res chain seq x y z
N MET A 1 32.87 -2.50 9.80
CA MET A 1 31.48 -1.95 9.77
C MET A 1 30.72 -2.82 8.78
N SER A 2 29.73 -3.57 9.25
CA SER A 2 28.95 -4.48 8.40
C SER A 2 28.01 -3.63 7.55
N GLY A 3 28.15 -3.67 6.22
CA GLY A 3 27.30 -2.94 5.29
C GLY A 3 25.81 -3.25 5.54
N THR A 4 24.96 -2.24 5.41
CA THR A 4 23.51 -2.39 5.57
C THR A 4 22.92 -3.01 4.30
N SER A 5 22.39 -4.24 4.37
CA SER A 5 21.61 -4.82 3.27
C SER A 5 20.12 -4.85 3.60
N ILE A 6 19.26 -4.26 2.75
CA ILE A 6 17.81 -4.19 2.97
C ILE A 6 17.10 -4.96 1.85
N LEU A 7 16.19 -5.87 2.19
CA LEU A 7 15.31 -6.53 1.23
C LEU A 7 13.95 -5.83 1.21
N VAL A 8 13.54 -5.31 0.05
CA VAL A 8 12.17 -4.81 -0.17
C VAL A 8 11.44 -5.80 -1.04
N SER A 9 10.40 -6.45 -0.50
CA SER A 9 9.51 -7.30 -1.29
C SER A 9 8.27 -6.53 -1.71
N THR A 10 7.86 -6.72 -2.96
CA THR A 10 6.77 -5.95 -3.56
C THR A 10 6.22 -6.69 -4.77
N VAL A 11 4.89 -6.77 -4.88
CA VAL A 11 4.17 -7.37 -6.03
C VAL A 11 3.87 -6.29 -7.08
N THR A 12 3.75 -5.04 -6.64
CA THR A 12 3.48 -3.88 -7.49
C THR A 12 4.41 -2.74 -7.05
N ILE A 13 5.57 -2.60 -7.71
CA ILE A 13 6.32 -1.34 -7.67
C ILE A 13 5.70 -0.47 -8.74
N PRO A 14 5.03 0.63 -8.35
CA PRO A 14 5.73 1.87 -8.66
C PRO A 14 6.24 2.75 -7.51
N PRO A 15 5.63 2.90 -6.31
CA PRO A 15 5.78 4.22 -5.70
C PRO A 15 6.73 4.28 -4.51
N ILE A 16 7.08 3.17 -3.85
CA ILE A 16 7.98 3.16 -2.68
C ILE A 16 9.42 3.51 -3.07
N ILE A 17 9.86 3.05 -4.24
CA ILE A 17 11.25 3.14 -4.69
C ILE A 17 11.62 4.56 -5.19
N PRO A 18 10.83 5.21 -6.07
CA PRO A 18 11.01 6.63 -6.41
C PRO A 18 10.79 7.55 -5.20
N ALA A 19 9.83 7.21 -4.33
CA ALA A 19 9.63 7.92 -3.06
C ALA A 19 10.87 7.90 -2.17
N PHE A 20 11.62 6.78 -2.13
CA PHE A 20 12.91 6.74 -1.43
C PHE A 20 13.95 7.69 -2.06
N ASP A 21 14.03 7.84 -3.38
CA ASP A 21 14.99 8.77 -4.02
C ASP A 21 14.60 10.25 -3.82
N ASP A 22 13.32 10.56 -3.90
CA ASP A 22 12.88 11.94 -3.67
C ASP A 22 12.94 12.34 -2.19
N ALA A 23 12.79 11.37 -1.29
CA ALA A 23 13.15 11.55 0.11
C ALA A 23 14.66 11.86 0.24
N ASN A 24 15.54 11.11 -0.45
CA ASN A 24 17.00 11.37 -0.53
C ASN A 24 17.32 12.83 -0.90
N LYS A 25 16.70 13.35 -1.96
CA LYS A 25 16.96 14.72 -2.44
C LYS A 25 16.53 15.81 -1.44
N SER A 26 15.48 15.57 -0.65
CA SER A 26 14.91 16.57 0.26
C SER A 26 15.65 16.74 1.59
N VAL A 27 16.43 15.73 2.04
CA VAL A 27 17.06 15.72 3.38
C VAL A 27 18.60 15.79 3.33
N GLY A 28 19.22 15.84 2.14
CA GLY A 28 20.66 16.06 1.99
C GLY A 28 21.58 14.99 2.63
N SER A 29 21.04 13.83 3.00
CA SER A 29 21.79 12.69 3.56
C SER A 29 21.42 11.41 2.80
N SER A 30 22.39 10.53 2.53
CA SER A 30 22.15 9.26 1.82
C SER A 30 21.42 8.27 2.74
N TYR A 31 20.26 7.79 2.29
CA TYR A 31 19.31 6.98 3.07
C TYR A 31 19.79 5.55 3.28
N ILE A 32 20.65 5.11 2.39
CA ILE A 32 21.45 3.91 2.50
C ILE A 32 22.85 4.43 2.80
N PRO A 33 23.53 3.97 3.87
CA PRO A 33 24.90 4.38 4.13
C PRO A 33 25.74 4.09 2.87
N ALA A 34 26.82 4.84 2.64
CA ALA A 34 27.59 4.75 1.39
C ALA A 34 28.11 3.32 1.05
N ASP A 35 28.07 2.40 2.02
CA ASP A 35 28.42 0.98 1.95
C ASP A 35 27.20 0.02 1.94
N GLY A 36 25.97 0.53 1.94
CA GLY A 36 24.76 -0.27 2.00
C GLY A 36 24.27 -0.75 0.63
N SER A 37 23.51 -1.86 0.64
CA SER A 37 22.90 -2.47 -0.54
C SER A 37 21.40 -2.58 -0.37
N LEU A 38 20.68 -2.41 -1.47
CA LEU A 38 19.24 -2.63 -1.55
C LEU A 38 18.99 -3.82 -2.45
N THR A 39 18.29 -4.83 -1.94
CA THR A 39 17.77 -5.93 -2.73
C THR A 39 16.28 -5.73 -2.90
N VAL A 40 15.79 -5.78 -4.13
CA VAL A 40 14.36 -5.65 -4.44
C VAL A 40 13.88 -6.94 -5.05
N LEU A 41 12.92 -7.59 -4.39
CA LEU A 41 12.26 -8.78 -4.92
C LEU A 41 11.05 -8.34 -5.76
N LEU A 42 11.14 -8.60 -7.06
CA LEU A 42 10.13 -8.32 -8.08
C LEU A 42 9.38 -9.61 -8.44
N PRO A 43 8.06 -9.55 -8.72
CA PRO A 43 7.35 -10.71 -9.22
C PRO A 43 7.72 -11.01 -10.67
N LEU A 44 7.48 -12.25 -11.09
CA LEU A 44 7.91 -12.87 -12.36
C LEU A 44 7.40 -12.22 -13.67
N SER A 45 6.67 -11.10 -13.60
CA SER A 45 6.15 -10.41 -14.79
C SER A 45 6.50 -8.93 -14.74
N PRO A 46 7.45 -8.44 -15.56
CA PRO A 46 7.87 -7.05 -15.55
C PRO A 46 6.86 -6.13 -16.26
N SER A 47 6.65 -4.92 -15.72
CA SER A 47 6.00 -3.81 -16.44
C SER A 47 7.06 -2.78 -16.88
N PRO A 48 6.86 -2.05 -18.00
CA PRO A 48 7.86 -1.11 -18.54
C PRO A 48 8.25 0.01 -17.57
N ILE A 49 7.32 0.42 -16.70
CA ILE A 49 7.54 1.43 -15.64
C ILE A 49 8.61 0.96 -14.64
N ARG A 50 8.74 -0.36 -14.42
CA ARG A 50 9.72 -0.94 -13.47
C ARG A 50 11.16 -0.74 -13.92
N THR A 51 11.43 -0.75 -15.23
CA THR A 51 12.80 -0.73 -15.75
C THR A 51 13.46 0.64 -15.58
N ARG A 52 12.74 1.75 -15.78
CA ARG A 52 13.30 3.11 -15.69
C ARG A 52 13.63 3.52 -14.24
N ALA A 53 12.73 3.28 -13.30
CA ALA A 53 12.97 3.62 -11.88
C ALA A 53 14.17 2.84 -11.28
N CYS A 54 14.35 1.58 -11.69
CA CYS A 54 15.49 0.79 -11.24
C CYS A 54 16.83 1.29 -11.84
N GLN A 55 16.82 1.79 -13.08
CA GLN A 55 18.01 2.34 -13.73
C GLN A 55 18.50 3.63 -13.05
N GLU A 56 17.59 4.53 -12.67
CA GLU A 56 17.96 5.77 -11.97
C GLU A 56 18.60 5.50 -10.60
N LEU A 57 18.13 4.49 -9.87
CA LEU A 57 18.64 4.16 -8.53
C LEU A 57 19.95 3.39 -8.52
N GLN A 58 20.22 2.58 -9.54
CA GLN A 58 21.52 1.90 -9.70
C GLN A 58 22.69 2.89 -9.71
N SER A 59 22.45 4.16 -10.09
CA SER A 59 23.49 5.19 -10.12
C SER A 59 23.90 5.72 -8.73
N LYS A 60 23.11 5.48 -7.68
CA LYS A 60 23.29 6.09 -6.35
C LYS A 60 23.53 5.08 -5.22
N VAL A 61 23.05 3.86 -5.40
CA VAL A 61 23.09 2.79 -4.39
C VAL A 61 23.40 1.47 -5.09
N LYS A 62 24.12 0.56 -4.40
CA LYS A 62 24.23 -0.82 -4.84
C LYS A 62 22.86 -1.51 -4.81
N LEU A 63 22.17 -1.52 -5.95
CA LEU A 63 20.86 -2.14 -6.14
C LEU A 63 21.02 -3.53 -6.76
N THR A 64 20.41 -4.55 -6.14
CA THR A 64 20.26 -5.89 -6.70
C THR A 64 18.79 -6.17 -6.93
N LEU A 65 18.43 -6.49 -8.17
CA LEU A 65 17.07 -6.92 -8.52
C LEU A 65 17.04 -8.44 -8.49
N LEU A 66 16.10 -8.99 -7.71
CA LEU A 66 15.81 -10.41 -7.69
C LEU A 66 14.41 -10.62 -8.23
N GLU A 67 14.26 -11.51 -9.19
CA GLU A 67 12.95 -11.93 -9.68
C GLU A 67 12.53 -13.19 -8.93
N GLY A 68 11.30 -13.22 -8.42
CA GLY A 68 10.81 -14.36 -7.66
C GLY A 68 9.38 -14.24 -7.17
N ASP A 69 8.82 -15.38 -6.80
CA ASP A 69 7.50 -15.48 -6.18
C ASP A 69 7.63 -15.47 -4.65
N ILE A 70 6.72 -14.77 -3.97
CA ILE A 70 6.62 -14.79 -2.51
C ILE A 70 6.19 -16.17 -1.97
N LEU A 71 5.67 -17.04 -2.84
CA LEU A 71 5.34 -18.43 -2.52
C LEU A 71 6.52 -19.39 -2.75
N ASP A 72 7.62 -18.95 -3.36
CA ASP A 72 8.84 -19.76 -3.54
C ASP A 72 9.76 -19.63 -2.31
N GLU A 73 9.67 -20.62 -1.42
CA GLU A 73 10.49 -20.67 -0.20
C GLU A 73 12.00 -20.62 -0.49
N GLN A 74 12.47 -21.25 -1.58
CA GLN A 74 13.89 -21.27 -1.91
C GLN A 74 14.35 -19.90 -2.39
N CYS A 75 13.53 -19.23 -3.20
CA CYS A 75 13.78 -17.85 -3.61
C CYS A 75 13.87 -16.92 -2.40
N LEU A 76 12.90 -17.02 -1.47
CA LEU A 76 12.90 -16.18 -0.26
C LEU A 76 14.10 -16.46 0.65
N LYS A 77 14.51 -17.72 0.81
CA LYS A 77 15.73 -18.07 1.55
C LYS A 77 16.96 -17.42 0.93
N ARG A 78 17.11 -17.45 -0.40
CA ARG A 78 18.22 -16.76 -1.10
C ARG A 78 18.14 -15.25 -0.93
N ALA A 79 16.95 -14.67 -1.06
CA ALA A 79 16.74 -13.22 -0.94
C ALA A 79 17.07 -12.69 0.46
N CYS A 80 16.81 -13.47 1.52
CA CYS A 80 17.09 -13.09 2.90
C CYS A 80 18.56 -13.29 3.32
N GLN A 81 19.38 -14.02 2.56
CA GLN A 81 20.79 -14.24 2.92
C GLN A 81 21.57 -12.92 2.99
N GLY A 82 22.27 -12.69 4.11
CA GLY A 82 23.05 -11.47 4.33
C GLY A 82 22.23 -10.20 4.51
N THR A 83 20.89 -10.31 4.59
CA THR A 83 19.99 -9.18 4.77
C THR A 83 19.94 -8.74 6.23
N SER A 84 19.99 -7.44 6.47
CA SER A 84 19.93 -6.83 7.80
C SER A 84 18.53 -6.36 8.20
N ALA A 85 17.62 -6.18 7.23
CA ALA A 85 16.22 -5.86 7.47
C ALA A 85 15.37 -6.19 6.23
N VAL A 86 14.12 -6.58 6.46
CA VAL A 86 13.11 -6.76 5.42
C VAL A 86 12.02 -5.69 5.54
N ILE A 87 11.67 -5.08 4.42
CA ILE A 87 10.43 -4.30 4.25
C ILE A 87 9.51 -5.12 3.35
N HIS A 88 8.39 -5.57 3.90
CA HIS A 88 7.41 -6.41 3.20
C HIS A 88 6.21 -5.59 2.75
N ALA A 89 6.25 -5.13 1.50
CA ALA A 89 5.19 -4.39 0.81
C ALA A 89 4.52 -5.22 -0.30
N ALA A 90 4.87 -6.50 -0.42
CA ALA A 90 4.26 -7.43 -1.36
C ALA A 90 2.83 -7.78 -0.93
N ALA A 91 1.86 -7.41 -1.76
CA ALA A 91 0.47 -7.79 -1.59
C ALA A 91 -0.27 -7.78 -2.93
N VAL A 92 -1.27 -8.65 -3.04
CA VAL A 92 -2.36 -8.52 -4.00
C VAL A 92 -3.45 -7.67 -3.35
N ILE A 93 -3.77 -6.55 -3.98
CA ILE A 93 -4.87 -5.66 -3.58
C ILE A 93 -6.01 -5.89 -4.56
N ASP A 94 -7.16 -6.27 -4.05
CA ASP A 94 -8.37 -6.41 -4.85
C ASP A 94 -9.57 -5.83 -4.10
N VAL A 95 -10.02 -4.67 -4.60
CA VAL A 95 -11.18 -3.96 -4.07
C VAL A 95 -12.43 -4.23 -4.92
N PHE A 96 -12.25 -4.81 -6.11
CA PHE A 96 -13.32 -5.09 -7.07
C PHE A 96 -13.77 -6.56 -7.07
N ASN A 97 -13.14 -7.39 -6.23
CA ASN A 97 -13.46 -8.81 -6.06
C ASN A 97 -13.31 -9.61 -7.37
N VAL A 98 -12.29 -9.25 -8.16
CA VAL A 98 -11.96 -9.91 -9.44
C VAL A 98 -10.93 -11.04 -9.28
N ILE A 99 -10.19 -11.05 -8.17
CA ILE A 99 -9.15 -12.04 -7.87
C ILE A 99 -9.73 -13.09 -6.91
N PRO A 100 -9.54 -14.39 -7.18
CA PRO A 100 -10.00 -15.44 -6.27
C PRO A 100 -9.48 -15.23 -4.84
N LYS A 101 -10.37 -15.41 -3.87
CA LYS A 101 -10.05 -15.28 -2.43
C LYS A 101 -8.81 -16.09 -2.06
N GLU A 102 -8.70 -17.33 -2.55
CA GLU A 102 -7.57 -18.21 -2.27
C GLU A 102 -6.24 -17.62 -2.74
N THR A 103 -6.20 -17.02 -3.94
CA THR A 103 -5.00 -16.33 -4.45
C THR A 103 -4.60 -15.18 -3.54
N ILE A 104 -5.56 -14.37 -3.10
CA ILE A 104 -5.30 -13.24 -2.18
C ILE A 104 -4.76 -13.76 -0.84
N MET A 105 -5.39 -14.81 -0.29
CA MET A 105 -4.95 -15.44 0.96
C MET A 105 -3.55 -16.05 0.84
N ASN A 106 -3.26 -16.75 -0.25
CA ASN A 106 -1.96 -17.36 -0.48
C ASN A 106 -0.89 -16.28 -0.57
N VAL A 107 -1.06 -15.27 -1.41
CA VAL A 107 -0.04 -14.22 -1.57
C VAL A 107 0.13 -13.38 -0.31
N ASN A 108 -0.97 -12.89 0.27
CA ASN A 108 -0.90 -11.90 1.36
C ASN A 108 -0.67 -12.51 2.74
N LEU A 109 -1.11 -13.76 3.00
CA LEU A 109 -0.92 -14.42 4.29
C LEU A 109 0.17 -15.49 4.20
N LYS A 110 0.01 -16.48 3.32
CA LYS A 110 0.97 -17.59 3.24
C LYS A 110 2.35 -17.09 2.79
N GLY A 111 2.41 -16.19 1.81
CA GLY A 111 3.64 -15.53 1.38
C GLY A 111 4.34 -14.76 2.51
N THR A 112 3.58 -14.02 3.33
CA THR A 112 4.12 -13.33 4.52
C THR A 112 4.70 -14.32 5.53
N GLN A 113 4.01 -15.44 5.81
CA GLN A 113 4.48 -16.47 6.72
C GLN A 113 5.78 -17.12 6.23
N ILE A 114 5.86 -17.46 4.94
CA ILE A 114 7.09 -18.01 4.34
C ILE A 114 8.23 -17.01 4.47
N LEU A 115 7.99 -15.72 4.21
CA LEU A 115 9.04 -14.69 4.33
C LEU A 115 9.50 -14.50 5.77
N LEU A 116 8.61 -14.56 6.76
CA LEU A 116 8.97 -14.53 8.19
C LEU A 116 9.88 -15.71 8.56
N GLU A 117 9.53 -16.92 8.11
CA GLU A 117 10.34 -18.12 8.33
C GLU A 117 11.71 -18.01 7.64
N ALA A 118 11.76 -17.49 6.41
CA ALA A 118 13.00 -17.23 5.69
C ALA A 118 13.89 -16.21 6.43
N CYS A 119 13.29 -15.16 6.99
CA CYS A 119 14.01 -14.18 7.83
C CYS A 119 14.61 -14.84 9.07
N ALA A 120 13.83 -15.65 9.80
CA ALA A 120 14.31 -16.36 10.98
C ALA A 120 15.46 -17.32 10.66
N GLN A 121 15.35 -18.07 9.54
CA GLN A 121 16.38 -19.00 9.09
C GLN A 121 17.66 -18.29 8.63
N ALA A 122 17.54 -17.12 7.99
CA ALA A 122 18.67 -16.31 7.53
C ALA A 122 19.21 -15.36 8.61
N SER A 123 18.64 -15.38 9.82
CA SER A 123 18.99 -14.48 10.94
C SER A 123 18.82 -13.00 10.62
N VAL A 124 17.79 -12.64 9.87
CA VAL A 124 17.42 -11.24 9.62
C VAL A 124 16.76 -10.67 10.89
N PRO A 125 17.31 -9.59 11.49
CA PRO A 125 16.83 -9.12 12.79
C PRO A 125 15.62 -8.19 12.75
N ILE A 126 15.25 -7.65 11.59
CA ILE A 126 14.19 -6.64 11.47
C ILE A 126 13.24 -6.98 10.33
N PHE A 127 11.94 -6.95 10.61
CA PHE A 127 10.88 -7.16 9.64
C PHE A 127 9.79 -6.07 9.76
N ILE A 128 9.60 -5.28 8.71
CA ILE A 128 8.60 -4.21 8.66
C ILE A 128 7.51 -4.60 7.67
N TYR A 129 6.27 -4.67 8.11
CA TYR A 129 5.13 -5.07 7.29
C TYR A 129 4.30 -3.85 6.86
N THR A 130 4.04 -3.72 5.57
CA THR A 130 3.04 -2.77 5.07
C THR A 130 1.66 -3.39 5.20
N SER A 131 0.91 -3.01 6.22
CA SER A 131 -0.49 -3.36 6.44
C SER A 131 -1.42 -2.34 5.73
N THR A 132 -2.61 -2.10 6.26
CA THR A 132 -3.58 -1.12 5.74
C THR A 132 -4.53 -0.67 6.85
N ILE A 133 -5.14 0.51 6.73
CA ILE A 133 -6.24 0.90 7.61
C ILE A 133 -7.44 -0.07 7.53
N GLU A 134 -7.60 -0.81 6.43
CA GLU A 134 -8.74 -1.73 6.27
C GLU A 134 -8.71 -2.93 7.22
N VAL A 135 -7.60 -3.17 7.93
CA VAL A 135 -7.56 -4.15 9.03
C VAL A 135 -8.26 -3.64 10.29
N ALA A 136 -8.51 -2.33 10.37
CA ALA A 136 -9.21 -1.65 11.47
C ALA A 136 -10.64 -1.24 11.10
N GLY A 137 -10.89 -0.86 9.86
CA GLY A 137 -12.20 -0.42 9.37
C GLY A 137 -12.09 0.35 8.05
N PRO A 138 -13.14 1.03 7.60
CA PRO A 138 -14.43 1.22 8.27
C PRO A 138 -15.32 -0.03 8.27
N ASN A 139 -16.06 -0.23 9.37
CA ASN A 139 -17.00 -1.34 9.53
C ASN A 139 -18.46 -0.99 9.19
N SER A 140 -18.77 0.31 9.10
CA SER A 140 -20.12 0.81 8.84
C SER A 140 -20.05 2.14 8.10
N TYR A 141 -20.99 2.36 7.17
CA TYR A 141 -21.13 3.63 6.46
C TYR A 141 -21.92 4.67 7.25
N THR A 142 -22.54 4.28 8.38
CA THR A 142 -23.32 5.18 9.25
C THR A 142 -22.56 5.62 10.48
N GLU A 143 -21.62 4.79 10.96
CA GLU A 143 -20.80 5.10 12.12
C GLU A 143 -19.52 5.80 11.68
N ALA A 144 -19.24 6.95 12.30
CA ALA A 144 -18.09 7.76 11.92
C ALA A 144 -16.95 7.57 12.92
N VAL A 145 -15.78 7.18 12.41
CA VAL A 145 -14.52 7.18 13.17
C VAL A 145 -13.72 8.41 12.74
N ARG A 146 -13.38 9.27 13.70
CA ARG A 146 -12.61 10.48 13.45
C ARG A 146 -11.34 10.46 14.27
N ASN A 147 -10.21 10.55 13.60
CA ASN A 147 -8.87 10.55 14.18
C ASN A 147 -8.58 9.29 15.01
N GLY A 148 -9.05 8.13 14.53
CA GLY A 148 -8.84 6.85 15.19
C GLY A 148 -7.36 6.62 15.48
N CYS A 149 -7.05 6.19 16.70
CA CYS A 149 -5.69 5.96 17.16
C CYS A 149 -5.42 4.49 17.51
N GLU A 150 -4.15 4.13 17.68
CA GLU A 150 -3.73 2.74 17.89
C GLU A 150 -4.25 2.14 19.21
N GLU A 151 -4.50 2.99 20.22
CA GLU A 151 -5.02 2.60 21.54
C GLU A 151 -6.48 2.15 21.50
N GLU A 152 -7.24 2.51 20.46
CA GLU A 152 -8.62 2.07 20.28
C GLU A 152 -8.73 0.60 19.83
N HIS A 153 -7.62 0.00 19.38
CA HIS A 153 -7.53 -1.40 18.94
C HIS A 153 -8.64 -1.81 17.96
N LEU A 154 -9.03 -0.88 17.09
CA LEU A 154 -10.04 -1.12 16.06
C LEU A 154 -9.65 -2.32 15.19
N GLU A 155 -10.63 -3.20 14.97
CA GLU A 155 -10.51 -4.36 14.09
C GLU A 155 -11.64 -4.36 13.07
N THR A 156 -11.30 -4.73 11.83
CA THR A 156 -12.29 -4.94 10.78
C THR A 156 -13.16 -6.16 11.08
N VAL A 157 -14.47 -6.00 10.82
CA VAL A 157 -15.46 -7.08 10.87
C VAL A 157 -15.69 -7.70 9.48
N TRP A 158 -15.15 -7.07 8.44
CA TRP A 158 -15.31 -7.54 7.07
C TRP A 158 -14.50 -8.83 6.84
N SER A 159 -15.15 -9.80 6.21
CA SER A 159 -14.51 -11.02 5.70
C SER A 159 -14.11 -10.90 4.22
N ALA A 160 -14.11 -9.67 3.67
CA ALA A 160 -13.67 -9.41 2.31
C ALA A 160 -12.20 -9.88 2.16
N PRO A 161 -11.84 -10.54 1.04
CA PRO A 161 -10.57 -11.25 0.93
C PRO A 161 -9.33 -10.40 1.25
N TYR A 162 -9.25 -9.18 0.70
CA TYR A 162 -8.11 -8.30 0.91
C TYR A 162 -7.93 -7.88 2.38
N PRO A 163 -8.85 -7.14 3.02
CA PRO A 163 -8.67 -6.71 4.41
C PRO A 163 -8.50 -7.89 5.37
N TYR A 164 -9.21 -9.00 5.15
CA TYR A 164 -9.09 -10.20 5.96
C TYR A 164 -7.70 -10.83 5.86
N SER A 165 -7.15 -10.94 4.64
CA SER A 165 -5.79 -11.47 4.42
C SER A 165 -4.72 -10.59 5.09
N LYS A 166 -4.84 -9.26 4.98
CA LYS A 166 -3.93 -8.30 5.62
C LYS A 166 -4.04 -8.34 7.14
N LYS A 167 -5.25 -8.48 7.68
CA LYS A 167 -5.49 -8.65 9.13
C LYS A 167 -4.76 -9.88 9.67
N LEU A 168 -4.94 -11.04 9.03
CA LEU A 168 -4.30 -12.27 9.47
C LEU A 168 -2.77 -12.23 9.33
N ALA A 169 -2.28 -11.65 8.25
CA ALA A 169 -0.85 -11.48 8.02
C ALA A 169 -0.22 -10.52 9.03
N GLU A 170 -0.88 -9.41 9.35
CA GLU A 170 -0.42 -8.49 10.40
C GLU A 170 -0.36 -9.19 11.77
N LYS A 171 -1.39 -9.97 12.12
CA LYS A 171 -1.38 -10.78 13.36
C LYS A 171 -0.21 -11.76 13.39
N ALA A 172 0.07 -12.43 12.27
CA ALA A 172 1.22 -13.34 12.16
C ALA A 172 2.56 -12.61 12.31
N VAL A 173 2.70 -11.42 11.73
CA VAL A 173 3.91 -10.58 11.85
C VAL A 173 4.11 -10.12 13.29
N LEU A 174 3.08 -9.55 13.93
CA LEU A 174 3.20 -9.06 15.31
C LEU A 174 3.47 -10.19 16.31
N ALA A 175 2.90 -11.38 16.07
CA ALA A 175 3.20 -12.59 16.85
C ALA A 175 4.61 -13.14 16.60
N ALA A 176 5.25 -12.79 15.48
CA ALA A 176 6.62 -13.16 15.19
C ALA A 176 7.67 -12.29 15.90
N ASN A 177 7.25 -11.18 16.52
CA ASN A 177 8.13 -10.38 17.35
C ASN A 177 8.69 -11.24 18.50
N GLY A 178 10.01 -11.21 18.68
CA GLY A 178 10.67 -12.00 19.72
C GLY A 178 11.11 -13.40 19.27
N TRP A 179 10.87 -13.80 18.02
CA TRP A 179 11.38 -15.08 17.50
C TRP A 179 12.91 -15.15 17.61
N ALA A 180 13.40 -16.30 18.07
CA ALA A 180 14.83 -16.57 18.14
C ALA A 180 15.41 -16.77 16.73
N LEU A 181 16.52 -16.08 16.47
CA LEU A 181 17.29 -16.22 15.23
C LEU A 181 18.39 -17.27 15.40
N ARG A 182 18.85 -17.86 14.29
CA ARG A 182 19.88 -18.91 14.32
C ARG A 182 21.21 -18.44 14.90
N ASN A 183 21.52 -17.15 14.81
CA ASN A 183 22.71 -16.55 15.40
C ASN A 183 22.56 -16.17 16.88
N GLY A 184 21.47 -16.58 17.54
CA GLY A 184 21.17 -16.22 18.94
C GLY A 184 20.56 -14.83 19.11
N GLY A 185 20.33 -14.10 18.02
CA GLY A 185 19.61 -12.82 18.04
C GLY A 185 18.09 -12.99 18.13
N THR A 186 17.38 -11.87 17.99
CA THR A 186 15.92 -11.81 18.09
C THR A 186 15.35 -11.06 16.89
N LEU A 187 14.23 -11.56 16.36
CA LEU A 187 13.47 -10.89 15.31
C LEU A 187 12.61 -9.77 15.92
N TYR A 188 12.81 -8.54 15.46
CA TYR A 188 11.96 -7.40 15.79
C TYR A 188 11.05 -7.07 14.62
N THR A 189 9.75 -6.95 14.90
CA THR A 189 8.74 -6.68 13.87
C THR A 189 8.01 -5.38 14.11
N CYS A 190 7.53 -4.73 13.05
CA CYS A 190 6.63 -3.58 13.13
C CYS A 190 5.65 -3.60 11.93
N ALA A 191 4.42 -3.14 12.12
CA ALA A 191 3.42 -3.02 11.05
C ALA A 191 3.01 -1.56 10.81
N LEU A 192 2.93 -1.15 9.56
CA LEU A 192 2.49 0.20 9.18
C LEU A 192 1.14 0.11 8.48
N ARG A 193 0.14 0.86 8.95
CA ARG A 193 -1.22 0.92 8.40
C ARG A 193 -1.42 2.23 7.64
N PRO A 194 -0.99 2.32 6.37
CA PRO A 194 -1.30 3.47 5.53
C PRO A 194 -2.80 3.47 5.14
N PRO A 195 -3.40 4.66 4.98
CA PRO A 195 -4.70 4.85 4.36
C PRO A 195 -4.58 4.67 2.83
N TYR A 196 -5.55 5.16 2.06
CA TYR A 196 -5.43 5.18 0.59
C TYR A 196 -4.17 5.93 0.16
N ILE A 197 -3.33 5.24 -0.61
CA ILE A 197 -2.04 5.73 -1.07
C ILE A 197 -2.20 6.31 -2.47
N TYR A 198 -1.99 7.61 -2.60
CA TYR A 198 -1.95 8.30 -3.89
C TYR A 198 -0.53 8.76 -4.22
N GLY A 199 -0.31 9.14 -5.47
CA GLY A 199 0.99 9.57 -5.97
C GLY A 199 1.39 8.83 -7.22
N GLU A 200 2.60 9.12 -7.67
CA GLU A 200 3.18 8.64 -8.91
C GLU A 200 3.22 7.11 -8.94
N GLY A 201 2.55 6.54 -9.92
CA GLY A 201 2.45 5.10 -10.11
C GLY A 201 1.59 4.39 -9.06
N SER A 202 0.68 5.08 -8.36
CA SER A 202 -0.38 4.40 -7.64
C SER A 202 -1.25 3.59 -8.62
N PRO A 203 -1.36 2.24 -8.49
CA PRO A 203 -2.16 1.42 -9.41
C PRO A 203 -3.66 1.72 -9.35
N LEU A 204 -4.15 2.09 -8.16
CA LEU A 204 -5.55 2.47 -7.96
C LEU A 204 -5.86 3.78 -8.68
N LEU A 205 -5.03 4.81 -8.46
CA LEU A 205 -5.19 6.10 -9.14
C LEU A 205 -5.05 5.94 -10.66
N TYR A 206 -4.07 5.16 -11.13
CA TYR A 206 -3.94 4.82 -12.55
C TYR A 206 -5.23 4.19 -13.10
N GLY A 207 -5.81 3.21 -12.40
CA GLY A 207 -7.05 2.57 -12.82
C GLY A 207 -8.22 3.54 -12.95
N PHE A 208 -8.37 4.49 -12.02
CA PHE A 208 -9.39 5.54 -12.10
C PHE A 208 -9.17 6.48 -13.28
N ILE A 209 -7.92 6.90 -13.51
CA ILE A 209 -7.54 7.80 -14.60
C ILE A 209 -7.72 7.10 -15.96
N ASP A 210 -7.25 5.87 -16.13
CA ASP A 210 -7.39 5.08 -17.36
C ASP A 210 -8.87 4.81 -17.69
N HIS A 211 -9.69 4.48 -16.68
CA HIS A 211 -11.14 4.34 -16.88
C HIS A 211 -11.77 5.66 -17.32
N ALA A 212 -11.41 6.78 -16.68
CA ALA A 212 -11.95 8.09 -17.05
C ALA A 212 -11.51 8.53 -18.44
N LEU A 213 -10.26 8.27 -18.85
CA LEU A 213 -9.78 8.54 -20.21
C LEU A 213 -10.59 7.78 -21.26
N LYS A 214 -10.92 6.51 -20.99
CA LYS A 214 -11.81 5.69 -21.83
C LYS A 214 -13.28 6.16 -21.81
N ASN A 215 -13.65 7.01 -20.85
CA ASN A 215 -14.98 7.56 -20.64
C ASN A 215 -15.00 9.08 -20.79
N ASN A 216 -14.28 9.61 -21.79
CA ASN A 216 -14.25 11.04 -22.15
C ASN A 216 -13.84 11.98 -21.00
N GLY A 217 -12.91 11.55 -20.15
CA GLY A 217 -12.43 12.33 -19.00
C GLY A 217 -13.39 12.36 -17.81
N VAL A 218 -14.44 11.53 -17.79
CA VAL A 218 -15.44 11.52 -16.72
C VAL A 218 -15.07 10.49 -15.65
N LEU A 219 -14.72 10.98 -14.46
CA LEU A 219 -14.48 10.21 -13.25
C LEU A 219 -15.80 9.77 -12.60
N THR A 220 -15.87 8.50 -12.22
CA THR A 220 -17.04 7.95 -11.51
C THR A 220 -17.17 8.59 -10.12
N HIS A 221 -18.39 9.02 -9.77
CA HIS A 221 -18.70 9.60 -8.48
C HIS A 221 -19.48 8.61 -7.60
N ASN A 222 -18.76 7.90 -6.73
CA ASN A 222 -19.29 6.80 -5.92
C ASN A 222 -19.64 7.21 -4.48
N SER A 223 -18.96 8.23 -3.96
CA SER A 223 -19.06 8.75 -2.60
C SER A 223 -20.08 9.88 -2.48
N LYS A 224 -20.85 9.91 -1.39
CA LYS A 224 -21.70 11.07 -1.05
C LYS A 224 -21.32 11.76 0.26
N LEU A 225 -20.88 10.99 1.26
CA LEU A 225 -20.66 11.45 2.64
C LEU A 225 -19.29 11.02 3.19
N SER A 226 -18.38 10.58 2.31
CA SER A 226 -17.08 10.05 2.75
C SER A 226 -16.11 11.16 3.13
N VAL A 227 -15.45 10.95 4.27
CA VAL A 227 -14.34 11.79 4.74
C VAL A 227 -13.23 10.86 5.18
N VAL A 228 -12.12 10.90 4.45
CA VAL A 228 -10.93 10.10 4.69
C VAL A 228 -9.69 10.99 4.64
N ASN A 229 -8.58 10.51 5.20
CA ASN A 229 -7.30 11.20 5.15
C ASN A 229 -6.27 10.35 4.41
N PRO A 230 -6.26 10.40 3.07
CA PRO A 230 -5.33 9.63 2.25
C PRO A 230 -3.89 10.12 2.46
N ALA A 231 -2.91 9.32 2.04
CA ALA A 231 -1.50 9.63 2.24
C ALA A 231 -0.73 9.59 0.93
N TYR A 232 0.17 10.55 0.75
CA TYR A 232 1.09 10.57 -0.36
C TYR A 232 2.09 9.43 -0.23
N VAL A 233 2.38 8.75 -1.34
CA VAL A 233 3.25 7.59 -1.30
C VAL A 233 4.68 7.89 -0.84
N GLY A 234 5.17 9.09 -1.12
CA GLY A 234 6.42 9.63 -0.56
C GLY A 234 6.46 9.56 0.96
N ASN A 235 5.36 9.98 1.59
CA ASN A 235 5.20 10.03 3.03
C ASN A 235 5.02 8.64 3.63
N VAL A 236 4.36 7.71 2.93
CA VAL A 236 4.25 6.32 3.37
C VAL A 236 5.60 5.60 3.31
N ALA A 237 6.38 5.78 2.24
CA ALA A 237 7.73 5.24 2.14
C ALA A 237 8.64 5.80 3.24
N TRP A 238 8.51 7.11 3.55
CA TRP A 238 9.22 7.73 4.65
C TRP A 238 8.91 7.08 6.00
N GLY A 239 7.65 6.72 6.26
CA GLY A 239 7.26 5.95 7.44
C GLY A 239 8.01 4.63 7.59
N HIS A 240 8.26 3.91 6.49
CA HIS A 240 9.04 2.66 6.51
C HIS A 240 10.50 2.89 6.91
N ILE A 241 11.11 3.98 6.42
CA ILE A 241 12.49 4.35 6.82
C ILE A 241 12.57 4.67 8.29
N LEU A 242 11.61 5.44 8.81
CA LEU A 242 11.60 5.82 10.22
C LEU A 242 11.35 4.61 11.13
N ALA A 243 10.46 3.70 10.75
CA ALA A 243 10.29 2.42 11.43
C ALA A 243 11.59 1.61 11.46
N LEU A 244 12.31 1.52 10.33
CA LEU A 244 13.60 0.84 10.24
C LEU A 244 14.65 1.48 11.15
N ARG A 245 14.76 2.81 11.13
CA ARG A 245 15.69 3.55 11.99
C ARG A 245 15.37 3.34 13.47
N ALA A 246 14.09 3.40 13.84
CA ALA A 246 13.66 3.23 15.21
C ALA A 246 13.90 1.80 15.73
N LEU A 247 13.68 0.77 14.92
CA LEU A 247 13.98 -0.62 15.28
C LEU A 247 15.48 -0.94 15.35
N ARG A 248 16.33 -0.16 14.67
CA ARG A 248 17.79 -0.28 14.77
C ARG A 248 18.38 0.44 15.98
N ASP A 249 17.70 1.47 16.47
CA ASP A 249 18.13 2.22 17.65
C ASP A 249 17.79 1.42 18.92
N PRO A 250 18.79 0.94 19.69
CA PRO A 250 18.54 0.16 20.90
C PRO A 250 17.72 0.90 21.97
N LYS A 251 17.68 2.24 21.93
CA LYS A 251 16.88 3.05 22.85
C LYS A 251 15.41 3.14 22.44
N LYS A 252 15.12 3.10 21.14
CA LYS A 252 13.74 3.21 20.62
C LYS A 252 13.11 1.85 20.36
N ALA A 253 13.89 0.86 19.93
CA ALA A 253 13.42 -0.47 19.55
C ALA A 253 12.49 -1.12 20.59
N PRO A 254 12.72 -1.04 21.93
CA PRO A 254 11.81 -1.62 22.91
C PRO A 254 10.37 -1.09 22.87
N ASN A 255 10.18 0.18 22.49
CA ASN A 255 8.86 0.80 22.38
C ASN A 255 8.20 0.56 21.02
N VAL A 256 9.00 0.22 19.99
CA VAL A 256 8.54 0.11 18.60
C VAL A 256 8.32 -1.33 18.15
N GLN A 257 9.08 -2.28 18.70
CA GLN A 257 8.96 -3.69 18.36
C GLN A 257 7.59 -4.26 18.74
N GLY A 258 7.03 -5.11 17.90
CA GLY A 258 5.72 -5.74 18.11
C GLY A 258 4.54 -4.76 18.05
N GLN A 259 4.73 -3.54 17.56
CA GLN A 259 3.68 -2.52 17.44
C GLN A 259 3.19 -2.34 16.00
N PHE A 260 2.01 -1.75 15.86
CA PHE A 260 1.54 -1.16 14.62
C PHE A 260 1.40 0.37 14.74
N TYR A 261 1.43 1.05 13.60
CA TYR A 261 1.32 2.50 13.47
C TYR A 261 0.48 2.93 12.27
N TYR A 262 -0.41 3.90 12.44
CA TYR A 262 -1.05 4.58 11.32
C TYR A 262 -0.07 5.55 10.66
N ILE A 263 0.03 5.49 9.33
CA ILE A 263 0.90 6.34 8.52
C ILE A 263 0.04 7.12 7.53
N SER A 264 -0.57 8.22 8.01
CA SER A 264 -1.26 9.21 7.20
C SER A 264 -0.47 10.52 7.17
N ASP A 265 -0.93 11.54 6.43
CA ASP A 265 -0.26 12.84 6.36
C ASP A 265 -1.25 14.02 6.36
N ASP A 266 -0.74 15.21 6.07
CA ASP A 266 -1.48 16.49 6.07
C ASP A 266 -2.35 16.71 4.81
N THR A 267 -2.58 15.66 4.01
CA THR A 267 -3.51 15.73 2.88
C THR A 267 -4.91 16.12 3.38
N PRO A 268 -5.57 17.12 2.76
CA PRO A 268 -6.89 17.57 3.18
C PRO A 268 -7.89 16.41 3.26
N HIS A 269 -8.64 16.37 4.35
CA HIS A 269 -9.69 15.39 4.55
C HIS A 269 -10.79 15.59 3.50
N GLN A 270 -11.02 14.57 2.68
CA GLN A 270 -11.98 14.61 1.57
C GLN A 270 -12.39 13.18 1.20
N SER A 271 -13.30 13.00 0.24
CA SER A 271 -13.60 11.68 -0.29
C SER A 271 -12.55 11.21 -1.30
N TYR A 272 -12.48 9.90 -1.55
CA TYR A 272 -11.58 9.34 -2.57
C TYR A 272 -11.83 9.95 -3.96
N ASP A 273 -13.10 10.14 -4.34
CA ASP A 273 -13.46 10.72 -5.63
C ASP A 273 -13.03 12.19 -5.73
N HIS A 274 -13.21 12.98 -4.65
CA HIS A 274 -12.79 14.37 -4.61
C HIS A 274 -11.26 14.51 -4.66
N LEU A 275 -10.52 13.62 -4.01
CA LEU A 275 -9.07 13.59 -4.13
C LEU A 275 -8.68 13.33 -5.60
N ASN A 276 -9.20 12.25 -6.19
CA ASN A 276 -8.87 11.89 -7.58
C ASN A 276 -9.20 13.02 -8.56
N TYR A 277 -10.35 13.69 -8.39
CA TYR A 277 -10.72 14.87 -9.16
C TYR A 277 -9.77 16.05 -8.92
N THR A 278 -9.44 16.35 -7.67
CA THR A 278 -8.54 17.47 -7.32
C THR A 278 -7.16 17.30 -7.96
N LEU A 279 -6.68 16.06 -8.07
CA LEU A 279 -5.39 15.72 -8.66
C LEU A 279 -5.42 15.78 -10.20
N SER A 280 -6.58 15.57 -10.83
CA SER A 280 -6.69 15.40 -12.29
C SER A 280 -7.39 16.53 -13.03
N LYS A 281 -8.16 17.40 -12.36
CA LYS A 281 -8.98 18.45 -12.99
C LYS A 281 -8.20 19.40 -13.92
N GLU A 282 -6.92 19.64 -13.65
CA GLU A 282 -6.05 20.50 -14.46
C GLU A 282 -5.77 19.88 -15.85
N TRP A 283 -6.00 18.58 -16.00
CA TRP A 283 -5.88 17.81 -17.25
C TRP A 283 -7.23 17.50 -17.91
N GLY A 284 -8.27 18.29 -17.62
CA GLY A 284 -9.57 18.20 -18.30
C GLY A 284 -10.53 17.14 -17.77
N PHE A 285 -10.22 16.50 -16.64
CA PHE A 285 -11.13 15.54 -16.01
C PHE A 285 -12.29 16.24 -15.29
N SER A 286 -13.46 15.60 -15.32
CA SER A 286 -14.66 16.05 -14.63
C SER A 286 -15.25 14.92 -13.79
N LEU A 287 -16.00 15.27 -12.75
CA LEU A 287 -16.79 14.29 -11.98
C LEU A 287 -18.12 14.05 -12.69
N ASP A 288 -18.54 12.79 -12.73
CA ASP A 288 -19.85 12.40 -13.24
C ASP A 288 -20.96 13.20 -12.52
N PRO A 289 -21.74 14.02 -13.26
CA PRO A 289 -22.81 14.82 -12.68
C PRO A 289 -24.07 14.01 -12.34
N SER A 290 -24.12 12.72 -12.74
CA SER A 290 -25.30 11.89 -12.54
C SER A 290 -25.61 11.67 -11.06
N MET A 291 -26.89 11.75 -10.71
CA MET A 291 -27.37 11.52 -9.36
C MET A 291 -27.19 10.04 -9.00
N SER A 292 -26.18 9.75 -8.19
CA SER A 292 -25.93 8.39 -7.76
C SER A 292 -27.03 7.89 -6.81
N LEU A 293 -27.33 6.60 -6.85
CA LEU A 293 -28.34 5.96 -5.99
C LEU A 293 -28.06 6.25 -4.49
N PRO A 294 -29.10 6.34 -3.63
CA PRO A 294 -28.92 6.42 -2.19
C PRO A 294 -28.01 5.29 -1.66
N VAL A 295 -27.12 5.61 -0.71
CA VAL A 295 -26.11 4.65 -0.20
C VAL A 295 -26.77 3.40 0.37
N SER A 296 -27.90 3.53 1.07
CA SER A 296 -28.68 2.40 1.58
C SER A 296 -29.17 1.47 0.47
N LEU A 297 -29.64 2.02 -0.65
CA LEU A 297 -30.08 1.23 -1.79
C LEU A 297 -28.89 0.53 -2.47
N LYS A 298 -27.76 1.20 -2.64
CA LYS A 298 -26.53 0.58 -3.14
C LYS A 298 -26.07 -0.56 -2.23
N TYR A 299 -26.12 -0.36 -0.91
CA TYR A 299 -25.75 -1.39 0.06
C TYR A 299 -26.65 -2.63 -0.04
N TRP A 300 -27.98 -2.43 -0.12
CA TRP A 300 -28.93 -3.52 -0.33
C TRP A 300 -28.75 -4.22 -1.68
N LEU A 301 -28.47 -3.48 -2.75
CA LEU A 301 -28.17 -4.09 -4.05
C LEU A 301 -26.86 -4.91 -4.00
N GLY A 302 -25.84 -4.40 -3.31
CA GLY A 302 -24.59 -5.13 -3.06
C GLY A 302 -24.82 -6.44 -2.31
N PHE A 303 -25.70 -6.44 -1.30
CA PHE A 303 -26.11 -7.66 -0.60
C PHE A 303 -26.73 -8.70 -1.54
N LEU A 304 -27.64 -8.28 -2.41
CA LEU A 304 -28.30 -9.18 -3.37
C LEU A 304 -27.30 -9.74 -4.40
N LEU A 305 -26.38 -8.90 -4.89
CA LEU A 305 -25.33 -9.30 -5.82
C LEU A 305 -24.36 -10.31 -5.19
N GLU A 306 -24.04 -10.16 -3.90
CA GLU A 306 -23.24 -11.13 -3.15
C GLU A 306 -23.96 -12.48 -2.99
N ILE A 307 -25.26 -12.47 -2.70
CA ILE A 307 -26.07 -13.71 -2.66
C ILE A 307 -26.08 -14.38 -4.03
N LEU A 308 -26.29 -13.61 -5.10
CA LEU A 308 -26.28 -14.14 -6.46
C LEU A 308 -24.92 -14.75 -6.81
N SER A 309 -23.83 -14.07 -6.48
CA SER A 309 -22.46 -14.58 -6.68
C SER A 309 -22.24 -15.89 -5.92
N PHE A 310 -22.69 -15.96 -4.66
CA PHE A 310 -22.60 -17.19 -3.85
C PHE A 310 -23.42 -18.34 -4.43
N LEU A 311 -24.66 -18.10 -4.87
CA LEU A 311 -25.52 -19.14 -5.45
C LEU A 311 -25.00 -19.65 -6.79
N LEU A 312 -24.38 -18.77 -7.59
CA LEU A 312 -23.81 -19.13 -8.88
C LEU A 312 -22.42 -19.77 -8.76
N SER A 313 -21.69 -19.59 -7.66
CA SER A 313 -20.29 -20.00 -7.52
C SER A 313 -19.98 -21.46 -7.88
N PRO A 314 -20.87 -22.47 -7.70
CA PRO A 314 -20.58 -23.84 -8.12
C PRO A 314 -20.55 -24.04 -9.65
N VAL A 315 -21.18 -23.16 -10.42
CA VAL A 315 -21.39 -23.32 -11.87
C VAL A 315 -20.74 -22.19 -12.67
N TYR A 316 -20.71 -20.98 -12.11
CA TYR A 316 -20.19 -19.79 -12.76
C TYR A 316 -19.64 -18.78 -11.74
N GLN A 317 -18.42 -18.32 -11.97
CA GLN A 317 -17.78 -17.31 -11.12
C GLN A 317 -18.28 -15.91 -11.49
N TYR A 318 -19.49 -15.57 -11.02
CA TYR A 318 -20.04 -14.22 -11.19
C TYR A 318 -19.31 -13.21 -10.31
N GLN A 319 -18.76 -12.19 -10.94
CA GLN A 319 -18.07 -11.08 -10.27
C GLN A 319 -19.04 -9.89 -10.14
N PRO A 320 -19.49 -9.56 -8.92
CA PRO A 320 -20.40 -8.45 -8.73
C PRO A 320 -19.66 -7.12 -8.99
N PRO A 321 -20.30 -6.13 -9.65
CA PRO A 321 -19.66 -4.85 -9.97
C PRO A 321 -19.25 -4.04 -8.73
N PHE A 322 -19.90 -4.29 -7.59
CA PHE A 322 -19.54 -3.75 -6.29
C PHE A 322 -20.08 -4.66 -5.18
N THR A 323 -19.50 -4.51 -3.99
CA THR A 323 -19.87 -5.26 -2.78
C THR A 323 -20.31 -4.30 -1.67
N ARG A 324 -20.92 -4.81 -0.61
CA ARG A 324 -21.21 -4.03 0.60
C ARG A 324 -19.94 -3.46 1.24
N HIS A 325 -18.83 -4.20 1.16
CA HIS A 325 -17.52 -3.73 1.60
C HIS A 325 -17.10 -2.48 0.84
N LEU A 326 -17.12 -2.52 -0.49
CA LEU A 326 -16.75 -1.38 -1.33
C LEU A 326 -17.67 -0.18 -1.11
N VAL A 327 -18.99 -0.40 -1.01
CA VAL A 327 -19.97 0.67 -0.72
C VAL A 327 -19.66 1.30 0.64
N THR A 328 -19.35 0.50 1.65
CA THR A 328 -19.00 0.98 2.99
C THR A 328 -17.71 1.78 2.95
N LEU A 329 -16.64 1.22 2.39
CA LEU A 329 -15.34 1.88 2.25
C LEU A 329 -15.48 3.26 1.61
N LEU A 330 -16.19 3.36 0.48
CA LEU A 330 -16.33 4.61 -0.28
C LEU A 330 -17.33 5.61 0.32
N ASN A 331 -18.12 5.24 1.33
CA ASN A 331 -19.17 6.11 1.89
C ASN A 331 -19.07 6.29 3.42
N SER A 332 -17.95 5.92 4.04
CA SER A 332 -17.74 6.09 5.47
C SER A 332 -16.94 7.35 5.80
N VAL A 333 -17.13 7.84 7.02
CA VAL A 333 -16.21 8.77 7.67
C VAL A 333 -15.24 7.95 8.50
N PHE A 334 -14.01 7.83 8.01
CA PHE A 334 -12.95 7.06 8.66
C PHE A 334 -11.63 7.78 8.48
N THR A 335 -11.23 8.52 9.51
CA THR A 335 -9.92 9.18 9.56
C THR A 335 -9.10 8.64 10.71
N VAL A 336 -7.78 8.57 10.52
CA VAL A 336 -6.83 8.05 11.52
C VAL A 336 -5.82 9.11 11.93
N SER A 337 -5.26 8.99 13.13
CA SER A 337 -4.20 9.88 13.61
C SER A 337 -2.83 9.19 13.51
N TYR A 338 -1.83 9.88 12.97
CA TYR A 338 -0.44 9.41 12.96
C TYR A 338 0.36 9.88 14.19
N LYS A 339 -0.30 10.41 15.25
CA LYS A 339 0.37 10.97 16.43
C LYS A 339 1.27 9.97 17.15
N LYS A 340 0.91 8.68 17.22
CA LYS A 340 1.78 7.66 17.81
C LYS A 340 3.06 7.49 16.99
N ALA A 341 2.94 7.43 15.66
CA ALA A 341 4.09 7.41 14.76
C ALA A 341 4.99 8.65 14.95
N GLN A 342 4.39 9.84 15.14
CA GLN A 342 5.15 11.06 15.42
C GLN A 342 5.95 10.94 16.72
N ARG A 343 5.32 10.48 17.81
CA ARG A 343 5.97 10.34 19.12
C ARG A 343 7.07 9.27 19.15
N GLU A 344 6.81 8.10 18.59
CA GLU A 344 7.68 6.92 18.77
C GLU A 344 8.67 6.73 17.62
N LEU A 345 8.26 7.00 16.38
CA LEU A 345 9.11 6.88 15.20
C LEU A 345 9.81 8.20 14.85
N GLY A 346 9.30 9.34 15.35
CA GLY A 346 9.69 10.66 14.87
C GLY A 346 9.09 10.97 13.50
N TYR A 347 7.92 10.42 13.19
CA TYR A 347 7.25 10.59 11.91
C TYR A 347 6.67 11.99 11.75
N GLU A 348 7.17 12.70 10.75
CA GLU A 348 6.58 13.91 10.19
C GLU A 348 6.52 13.73 8.66
N PRO A 349 5.39 14.08 8.00
CA PRO A 349 5.28 14.01 6.55
C PRO A 349 6.42 14.78 5.88
N LEU A 350 7.17 14.08 5.01
CA LEU A 350 8.33 14.65 4.34
C LEU A 350 7.93 15.57 3.17
N PHE A 351 6.79 15.27 2.54
CA PHE A 351 6.20 16.04 1.47
C PHE A 351 4.95 16.73 1.98
N SER A 352 4.90 18.05 1.82
CA SER A 352 3.68 18.82 2.04
C SER A 352 2.62 18.43 1.01
N TRP A 353 1.35 18.68 1.36
CA TRP A 353 0.22 18.50 0.46
C TRP A 353 0.45 19.15 -0.92
N GLU A 354 0.91 20.41 -0.95
CA GLU A 354 1.12 21.13 -2.22
C GLU A 354 2.15 20.45 -3.13
N LYS A 355 3.26 19.97 -2.55
CA LYS A 355 4.31 19.27 -3.30
C LYS A 355 3.83 17.90 -3.79
N ALA A 356 3.10 17.18 -2.93
CA ALA A 356 2.52 15.89 -3.28
C ALA A 356 1.46 16.02 -4.38
N LYS A 357 0.58 17.04 -4.28
CA LYS A 357 -0.43 17.37 -5.30
C LYS A 357 0.24 17.68 -6.63
N GLN A 358 1.19 18.62 -6.66
CA GLN A 358 1.90 19.02 -7.88
C GLN A 358 2.49 17.80 -8.61
N LYS A 359 3.30 17.01 -7.91
CA LYS A 359 3.96 15.84 -8.47
C LYS A 359 2.99 14.80 -9.02
N THR A 360 1.91 14.55 -8.28
CA THR A 360 0.88 13.60 -8.72
C THR A 360 0.15 14.12 -9.95
N THR A 361 -0.17 15.41 -9.99
CA THR A 361 -0.81 16.06 -11.14
C THR A 361 0.10 16.02 -12.37
N GLU A 362 1.40 16.28 -12.24
CA GLU A 362 2.37 16.14 -13.33
C GLU A 362 2.43 14.70 -13.86
N TRP A 363 2.44 13.71 -12.96
CA TRP A 363 2.40 12.31 -13.35
C TRP A 363 1.11 11.95 -14.09
N ILE A 364 -0.05 12.41 -13.63
CA ILE A 364 -1.33 12.22 -14.35
C ILE A 364 -1.25 12.81 -15.75
N GLY A 365 -0.64 13.99 -15.92
CA GLY A 365 -0.39 14.60 -17.23
C GLY A 365 0.35 13.67 -18.18
N SER A 366 1.42 13.03 -17.70
CA SER A 366 2.16 12.06 -18.50
C SER A 366 1.32 10.86 -18.95
N LEU A 367 0.31 10.46 -18.17
CA LEU A 367 -0.62 9.38 -18.56
C LEU A 367 -1.60 9.84 -19.65
N VAL A 368 -2.05 11.09 -19.58
CA VAL A 368 -2.93 11.70 -20.58
C VAL A 368 -2.20 11.79 -21.92
N GLU A 369 -0.98 12.32 -21.93
CA GLU A 369 -0.13 12.42 -23.12
C GLU A 369 0.09 11.04 -23.76
N GLN A 370 0.44 10.02 -22.96
CA GLN A 370 0.60 8.64 -23.43
C GLN A 370 -0.68 8.07 -24.06
N HIS A 371 -1.84 8.37 -23.48
CA HIS A 371 -3.13 7.95 -24.00
C HIS A 371 -3.42 8.59 -25.37
N GLU A 372 -3.17 9.89 -25.51
CA GLU A 372 -3.34 10.61 -26.78
C GLU A 372 -2.41 10.09 -27.88
N GLU A 373 -1.14 9.82 -27.55
CA GLU A 373 -0.19 9.20 -28.49
C GLU A 373 -0.66 7.82 -28.96
N THR A 374 -1.22 7.02 -28.04
CA THR A 374 -1.75 5.69 -28.35
C THR A 374 -2.96 5.78 -29.28
N LEU A 375 -3.83 6.78 -29.11
CA LEU A 375 -4.96 7.03 -30.01
C LEU A 375 -4.49 7.45 -31.41
N LYS A 376 -3.51 8.36 -31.51
CA LYS A 376 -2.93 8.80 -32.80
C LYS A 376 -2.29 7.65 -33.58
N THR A 377 -1.63 6.73 -32.88
CA THR A 377 -0.98 5.56 -33.50
C THR A 377 -1.98 4.53 -34.01
N LYS A 378 -3.19 4.44 -33.42
CA LYS A 378 -4.25 3.51 -33.87
C LYS A 378 -5.10 4.05 -35.03
N SER A 379 -5.03 5.36 -35.29
CA SER A 379 -5.74 6.02 -36.40
C SER A 379 -4.96 6.05 -37.71
N HIS A 380 -3.72 5.57 -37.72
CA HIS A 380 -2.88 5.33 -38.90
C HIS A 380 -2.79 3.83 -39.17
#